data_AF-A0A2V5T9G5-F1
#
_entry.id   AF-A0A2V5T9G5-F1
#
_cell.length_a   1.000
_cell.length_b   1.000
_cell.length_c   1.000
_cell.angle_alpha   90.00
_cell.angle_beta   90.00
_cell.angle_gamma   90.00
#
_symmetry.space_group_name_H-M   'P 1'
#
loop_
_entity.id
_entity.type
_entity.pdbx_description
1 polymer ?
#
loop_
_entity_poly.entity_id
_entity_poly.type
_entity_poly.pdbx_seq_one_letter_code
_entity_poly.pdbx_strand_id
1 'polypeptide(L)'
;MAMISTAMLHGANNPTLGRDAVFAVIMIALNGLVGLCLLLGGLRYREQHYNLQGLNSYLNVIMALAVLGLVLPIFTTSTSGPTFSTEQEIFLVVVSLLLYAIFLLIQTVRHRPYFKDSKEVALTSSSHRSLQIRSTAFHTTMLLVYLFTVILLAEKFAIPLDNSIEKFHMPQAFGGAIIAALVLSPEGLGGIRASLQNQLQRSINILFGSVLATIGLTIPAVLTIGIITKRSVTLGVQGGNLPLLLLTLAMCVVTFTSRKTNVLQGCVHLLLFAVFVLLIFAP
;
A
#
# COMPACT_ATOMS: atom_id res chain seq x y z
N MET A 1 -7.05 8.20 3.10
CA MET A 1 -8.38 8.33 3.77
C MET A 1 -8.91 9.74 3.74
N ALA A 2 -8.26 10.73 4.38
CA ALA A 2 -8.75 12.11 4.44
C ALA A 2 -9.04 12.69 3.05
N MET A 3 -8.09 12.58 2.11
CA MET A 3 -8.24 13.03 0.71
C MET A 3 -9.36 12.32 -0.06
N ILE A 4 -9.57 11.02 0.18
CA ILE A 4 -10.61 10.23 -0.50
C ILE A 4 -11.99 10.62 0.06
N SER A 5 -12.08 10.79 1.38
CA SER A 5 -13.29 11.24 2.07
C SER A 5 -13.68 12.66 1.64
N THR A 6 -12.74 13.61 1.63
CA THR A 6 -13.01 14.99 1.20
C THR A 6 -13.38 15.07 -0.29
N ALA A 7 -12.72 14.31 -1.16
CA ALA A 7 -13.05 14.26 -2.58
C ALA A 7 -14.45 13.68 -2.86
N MET A 8 -14.85 12.62 -2.14
CA MET A 8 -16.20 12.06 -2.27
C MET A 8 -17.29 12.94 -1.65
N LEU A 9 -16.97 13.71 -0.59
CA LEU A 9 -17.91 14.62 0.06
C LEU A 9 -18.08 15.98 -0.65
N HIS A 10 -17.03 16.55 -1.27
CA HIS A 10 -17.04 17.97 -1.69
C HIS A 10 -16.87 18.26 -3.19
N GLY A 11 -16.37 17.36 -4.04
CA GLY A 11 -15.72 17.82 -5.29
C GLY A 11 -16.22 17.28 -6.63
N ALA A 12 -16.25 15.96 -6.83
CA ALA A 12 -16.63 15.38 -8.12
C ALA A 12 -17.07 13.94 -7.91
N ASN A 13 -18.15 13.54 -8.59
CA ASN A 13 -18.68 12.19 -8.53
C ASN A 13 -17.74 11.23 -9.26
N ASN A 14 -16.61 10.86 -8.64
CA ASN A 14 -15.67 9.90 -9.20
C ASN A 14 -15.84 8.52 -8.51
N PRO A 15 -16.66 7.62 -9.06
CA PRO A 15 -16.94 6.33 -8.45
C PRO A 15 -15.72 5.40 -8.42
N THR A 16 -14.65 5.71 -9.17
CA THR A 16 -13.43 4.87 -9.24
C THR A 16 -12.30 5.36 -8.35
N LEU A 17 -12.43 6.53 -7.71
CA LEU A 17 -11.32 7.15 -6.96
C LEU A 17 -10.73 6.22 -5.89
N GLY A 18 -11.59 5.52 -5.14
CA GLY A 18 -11.17 4.57 -4.12
C GLY A 18 -10.37 3.39 -4.70
N ARG A 19 -10.85 2.83 -5.82
CA ARG A 19 -10.16 1.78 -6.56
C ARG A 19 -8.79 2.23 -7.05
N ASP A 20 -8.75 3.38 -7.72
CA ASP A 20 -7.54 3.88 -8.38
C ASP A 20 -6.45 4.20 -7.34
N ALA A 21 -6.84 4.74 -6.19
CA ALA A 21 -5.94 4.98 -5.07
C ALA A 21 -5.36 3.67 -4.49
N VAL A 22 -6.22 2.67 -4.22
CA VAL A 22 -5.76 1.39 -3.68
C VAL A 22 -4.86 0.65 -4.69
N PHE A 23 -5.25 0.62 -5.97
CA PHE A 23 -4.46 0.03 -7.03
C PHE A 23 -3.09 0.73 -7.16
N ALA A 24 -3.05 2.06 -7.19
CA ALA A 24 -1.79 2.81 -7.24
C ALA A 24 -0.89 2.50 -6.04
N VAL A 25 -1.43 2.43 -4.82
CA VAL A 25 -0.65 2.08 -3.62
C VAL A 25 -0.07 0.67 -3.71
N ILE A 26 -0.84 -0.31 -4.19
CA ILE A 26 -0.34 -1.67 -4.42
C ILE A 26 0.83 -1.64 -5.41
N MET A 27 0.68 -0.95 -6.54
CA MET A 27 1.72 -0.89 -7.57
C MET A 27 2.97 -0.15 -7.09
N ILE A 28 2.82 1.00 -6.43
CA ILE A 28 3.95 1.78 -5.94
C ILE A 28 4.70 1.03 -4.84
N ALA A 29 4.00 0.45 -3.86
CA ALA A 29 4.66 -0.23 -2.76
C ALA A 29 5.23 -1.59 -3.15
N LEU A 30 4.42 -2.48 -3.73
CA LEU A 30 4.82 -3.88 -3.97
C LEU A 30 5.74 -4.04 -5.17
N ASN A 31 5.70 -3.13 -6.14
CA ASN A 31 6.58 -3.18 -7.32
C ASN A 31 7.67 -2.11 -7.25
N GLY A 32 7.30 -0.83 -7.04
CA GLY A 32 8.26 0.26 -6.97
C GLY A 32 9.19 0.16 -5.77
N LEU A 33 8.65 0.35 -4.56
CA LEU A 33 9.43 0.44 -3.33
C LEU A 33 10.08 -0.89 -2.94
N VAL A 34 9.33 -1.99 -2.99
CA VAL A 34 9.87 -3.34 -2.75
C VAL A 34 10.93 -3.69 -3.80
N GLY A 35 10.67 -3.42 -5.08
CA GLY A 35 11.66 -3.64 -6.15
C GLY A 35 12.96 -2.88 -5.92
N LEU A 36 12.87 -1.60 -5.52
CA LEU A 36 14.03 -0.79 -5.12
C LEU A 36 14.75 -1.38 -3.90
N CYS A 37 14.01 -1.83 -2.88
CA CYS A 37 14.60 -2.43 -1.69
C CYS A 37 15.37 -3.72 -2.03
N LEU A 38 14.81 -4.58 -2.88
CA LEU A 38 15.45 -5.83 -3.30
C LEU A 38 16.64 -5.59 -4.24
N LEU A 39 16.52 -4.64 -5.18
CA LEU A 39 17.61 -4.27 -6.08
C LEU A 39 18.79 -3.70 -5.28
N LEU A 40 18.56 -2.69 -4.44
CA LEU A 40 19.62 -2.04 -3.67
C LEU A 40 20.21 -2.97 -2.60
N GLY A 41 19.36 -3.75 -1.93
CA GLY A 41 19.79 -4.74 -0.95
C GLY A 41 20.57 -5.89 -1.57
N GLY A 42 20.12 -6.40 -2.72
CA GLY A 42 20.80 -7.45 -3.49
C GLY A 42 22.11 -6.98 -4.11
N LEU A 43 22.20 -5.74 -4.61
CA LEU A 43 23.46 -5.18 -5.12
C LEU A 43 24.52 -5.06 -4.02
N ARG A 44 24.11 -4.73 -2.79
CA ARG A 44 25.02 -4.55 -1.66
C ARG A 44 25.41 -5.86 -0.97
N TYR A 45 24.45 -6.77 -0.78
CA TYR A 45 24.63 -7.98 0.06
C TYR A 45 24.57 -9.30 -0.72
N ARG A 46 24.33 -9.26 -2.04
CA ARG A 46 24.08 -10.40 -2.94
C ARG A 46 22.78 -11.15 -2.64
N GLU A 47 22.62 -11.63 -1.41
CA GLU A 47 21.43 -12.31 -0.92
C GLU A 47 21.03 -11.77 0.47
N GLN A 48 19.74 -11.54 0.68
CA GLN A 48 19.19 -11.15 1.97
C GLN A 48 18.20 -12.21 2.48
N HIS A 49 18.29 -12.50 3.77
CA HIS A 49 17.43 -13.45 4.46
C HIS A 49 16.31 -12.72 5.21
N TYR A 50 15.17 -13.37 5.35
CA TYR A 50 14.00 -12.86 6.07
C TYR A 50 13.19 -14.02 6.64
N ASN A 51 12.21 -13.71 7.49
CA ASN A 51 11.34 -14.70 8.11
C ASN A 51 10.13 -15.01 7.22
N LEU A 52 10.10 -16.22 6.65
CA LEU A 52 9.02 -16.66 5.77
C LEU A 52 7.64 -16.59 6.44
N GLN A 53 7.56 -16.83 7.75
CA GLN A 53 6.27 -16.97 8.42
C GLN A 53 5.53 -15.63 8.57
N GLY A 54 6.25 -14.55 8.92
CA GLY A 54 5.66 -13.21 9.04
C GLY A 54 5.25 -12.63 7.68
N LEU A 55 6.04 -12.91 6.63
CA LEU A 55 5.76 -12.46 5.28
C LEU A 55 4.55 -13.15 4.65
N ASN A 56 4.44 -14.47 4.82
CA ASN A 56 3.27 -15.22 4.35
C ASN A 56 1.97 -14.69 4.97
N SER A 57 2.00 -14.24 6.23
CA SER A 57 0.85 -13.61 6.85
C SER A 57 0.43 -12.31 6.15
N TYR A 58 1.35 -11.43 5.77
CA TYR A 58 0.99 -10.23 5.01
C TYR A 58 0.45 -10.59 3.62
N LEU A 59 1.15 -11.46 2.88
CA LEU A 59 0.76 -11.84 1.53
C LEU A 59 -0.64 -12.43 1.48
N ASN A 60 -0.96 -13.35 2.39
CA ASN A 60 -2.28 -13.98 2.44
C ASN A 60 -3.41 -12.95 2.60
N VAL A 61 -3.23 -11.99 3.52
CA VAL A 61 -4.26 -10.98 3.81
C VAL A 61 -4.33 -9.94 2.70
N ILE A 62 -3.20 -9.48 2.16
CA ILE A 62 -3.15 -8.57 1.02
C ILE A 62 -3.82 -9.20 -0.21
N MET A 63 -3.49 -10.44 -0.55
CA MET A 63 -4.11 -11.14 -1.69
C MET A 63 -5.61 -11.30 -1.48
N ALA A 64 -6.04 -11.74 -0.29
CA ALA A 64 -7.45 -11.91 0.00
C ALA A 64 -8.22 -10.59 -0.19
N LEU A 65 -7.75 -9.49 0.41
CA LEU A 65 -8.43 -8.20 0.31
C LEU A 65 -8.34 -7.58 -1.08
N ALA A 66 -7.20 -7.71 -1.77
CA ALA A 66 -7.04 -7.20 -3.12
C ALA A 66 -7.93 -7.93 -4.12
N VAL A 67 -7.99 -9.27 -4.07
CA VAL A 67 -8.84 -10.06 -4.97
C VAL A 67 -10.31 -9.87 -4.64
N LEU A 68 -10.71 -9.99 -3.37
CA LEU A 68 -12.10 -9.78 -2.97
C LEU A 68 -12.57 -8.35 -3.22
N GLY A 69 -11.71 -7.35 -3.04
CA GLY A 69 -12.07 -5.95 -3.21
C GLY A 69 -12.04 -5.46 -4.65
N LEU A 70 -11.00 -5.81 -5.41
CA LEU A 70 -10.67 -5.18 -6.69
C LEU A 70 -10.92 -6.08 -7.91
N VAL A 71 -10.94 -7.40 -7.72
CA VAL A 71 -11.09 -8.38 -8.82
C VAL A 71 -12.50 -8.97 -8.84
N LEU A 72 -13.00 -9.43 -7.69
CA LEU A 72 -14.31 -10.07 -7.57
C LEU A 72 -15.48 -9.27 -8.16
N PRO A 73 -15.59 -7.92 -7.99
CA PRO A 73 -16.77 -7.19 -8.47
C PRO A 73 -16.91 -7.17 -10.01
N ILE A 74 -15.89 -7.60 -10.76
CA ILE A 74 -15.94 -7.72 -12.23
C ILE A 74 -16.65 -9.02 -12.65
N PHE A 75 -16.60 -10.04 -11.79
CA PHE A 75 -17.14 -11.36 -12.06
C PHE A 75 -18.51 -11.60 -11.39
N THR A 76 -18.95 -10.68 -10.53
CA THR A 76 -20.28 -10.73 -9.92
C THR A 76 -21.36 -10.33 -10.92
N THR A 77 -22.40 -11.15 -11.03
CA THR A 77 -23.55 -10.90 -11.93
C THR A 77 -24.71 -10.17 -11.26
N SER A 78 -24.58 -9.85 -9.97
CA SER A 78 -25.64 -9.23 -9.15
C SER A 78 -25.92 -7.77 -9.48
N THR A 79 -25.06 -7.12 -10.27
CA THR A 79 -25.21 -5.70 -10.65
C THR A 79 -24.69 -5.51 -12.07
N SER A 80 -25.28 -4.58 -12.83
CA SER A 80 -24.80 -4.22 -14.16
C SER A 80 -23.54 -3.34 -14.04
N GLY A 81 -22.38 -3.97 -14.05
CA GLY A 81 -21.07 -3.29 -14.04
C GLY A 81 -20.12 -3.81 -12.95
N PRO A 82 -18.91 -3.25 -12.84
CA PRO A 82 -17.86 -3.61 -11.87
C PRO A 82 -18.14 -3.10 -10.44
N THR A 83 -19.38 -3.22 -9.98
CA THR A 83 -19.89 -2.71 -8.71
C THR A 83 -20.45 -3.84 -7.87
N PHE A 84 -20.47 -3.68 -6.56
CA PHE A 84 -21.12 -4.63 -5.65
C PHE A 84 -22.59 -4.27 -5.42
N SER A 85 -23.43 -5.27 -5.11
CA SER A 85 -24.76 -5.02 -4.55
C SER A 85 -24.65 -4.55 -3.10
N THR A 86 -25.66 -3.86 -2.56
CA THR A 86 -25.64 -3.37 -1.17
C THR A 86 -25.32 -4.47 -0.15
N GLU A 87 -25.84 -5.69 -0.37
CA GLU A 87 -25.56 -6.86 0.48
C GLU A 87 -24.07 -7.27 0.42
N GLN A 88 -23.49 -7.27 -0.79
CA GLN A 88 -22.08 -7.57 -1.01
C GLN A 88 -21.17 -6.48 -0.43
N GLU A 89 -21.55 -5.20 -0.52
CA GLU A 89 -20.83 -4.09 0.07
C GLU A 89 -20.75 -4.21 1.59
N ILE A 90 -21.89 -4.45 2.26
CA ILE A 90 -21.94 -4.62 3.72
C ILE A 90 -21.11 -5.83 4.15
N PHE A 91 -21.24 -6.96 3.45
CA PHE A 91 -20.44 -8.15 3.73
C PHE A 91 -18.94 -7.87 3.60
N LEU A 92 -18.53 -7.20 2.52
CA LEU A 92 -17.13 -6.89 2.26
C LEU A 92 -16.55 -5.89 3.27
N VAL A 93 -17.32 -4.88 3.68
CA VAL A 93 -16.95 -3.95 4.77
C VAL A 93 -16.64 -4.73 6.06
N VAL A 94 -17.57 -5.61 6.49
CA VAL A 94 -17.44 -6.36 7.73
C VAL A 94 -16.26 -7.33 7.66
N VAL A 95 -16.15 -8.13 6.59
CA VAL A 95 -15.09 -9.12 6.45
C VAL A 95 -13.73 -8.47 6.32
N SER A 96 -13.61 -7.36 5.58
CA SER A 96 -12.34 -6.64 5.43
C SER A 96 -11.85 -6.05 6.76
N LEU A 97 -12.75 -5.42 7.53
CA LEU A 97 -12.42 -4.91 8.87
C LEU A 97 -12.06 -6.03 9.83
N LEU A 98 -12.80 -7.15 9.80
CA LEU A 98 -12.52 -8.32 10.63
C LEU A 98 -11.16 -8.92 10.31
N LEU A 99 -10.85 -9.12 9.02
CA LEU A 99 -9.58 -9.68 8.56
C LEU A 99 -8.40 -8.77 8.97
N TYR A 100 -8.57 -7.46 8.82
CA TYR A 100 -7.55 -6.48 9.25
C TYR A 100 -7.39 -6.45 10.77
N ALA A 101 -8.48 -6.51 11.54
CA ALA A 101 -8.43 -6.57 13.00
C ALA A 101 -7.74 -7.85 13.51
N ILE A 102 -8.07 -9.01 12.93
CA ILE A 102 -7.41 -10.29 13.24
C ILE A 102 -5.91 -10.20 12.93
N PHE A 103 -5.55 -9.62 11.78
CA PHE A 103 -4.16 -9.40 11.41
C PHE A 103 -3.41 -8.54 12.46
N LEU A 104 -4.00 -7.40 12.86
CA LEU A 104 -3.42 -6.53 13.89
C LEU A 104 -3.26 -7.23 15.24
N LEU A 105 -4.23 -8.06 15.65
CA LEU A 105 -4.15 -8.84 16.89
C LEU A 105 -3.00 -9.85 16.85
N ILE A 106 -2.83 -10.56 15.73
CA ILE A 106 -1.74 -11.52 15.54
C ILE A 106 -0.39 -10.80 15.59
N GLN A 107 -0.28 -9.65 14.91
CA GLN A 107 0.94 -8.83 14.86
C GLN A 107 1.31 -8.24 16.23
N THR A 108 0.33 -7.77 17.00
CA THR A 108 0.54 -7.02 18.25
C THR A 108 0.72 -7.94 19.47
N VAL A 109 -0.06 -9.02 19.56
CA VAL A 109 -0.15 -9.82 20.79
C VAL A 109 0.60 -11.15 20.67
N ARG A 110 0.39 -11.90 19.57
CA ARG A 110 0.69 -13.33 19.58
C ARG A 110 2.06 -13.69 18.98
N HIS A 111 2.61 -12.90 18.06
CA HIS A 111 3.77 -13.28 17.23
C HIS A 111 4.88 -12.22 17.17
N ARG A 112 5.06 -11.40 18.22
CA ARG A 112 6.13 -10.37 18.31
C ARG A 112 7.54 -10.83 17.89
N PRO A 113 7.98 -12.11 18.15
CA PRO A 113 9.27 -12.61 17.70
C PRO A 113 9.41 -12.77 16.17
N TYR A 114 8.31 -12.91 15.43
CA TYR A 114 8.32 -13.05 13.96
C TYR A 114 8.54 -11.72 13.24
N PHE A 115 8.26 -10.61 13.91
CA PHE A 115 8.34 -9.25 13.36
C PHE A 115 9.52 -8.43 13.90
N LYS A 116 10.28 -8.98 14.86
CA LYS A 116 11.54 -8.41 15.34
C LYS A 116 12.72 -9.12 14.67
N ASP A 117 13.59 -8.36 14.03
CA ASP A 117 14.86 -8.90 13.51
C ASP A 117 15.68 -9.48 14.66
N SER A 118 16.14 -10.73 14.51
CA SER A 118 17.00 -11.41 15.50
C SER A 118 18.35 -10.71 15.74
N LYS A 119 18.68 -9.69 14.95
CA LYS A 119 19.86 -8.83 15.12
C LYS A 119 19.68 -7.68 16.11
N GLU A 120 18.46 -7.39 16.58
CA GLU A 120 18.23 -6.39 17.63
C GLU A 120 18.86 -6.83 18.97
N VAL A 121 19.24 -8.10 19.13
CA VAL A 121 19.88 -8.65 20.34
C VAL A 121 21.43 -8.55 20.29
N ALA A 122 22.04 -8.32 19.13
CA ALA A 122 23.51 -8.37 18.99
C ALA A 122 24.21 -7.00 18.76
N LEU A 123 23.46 -5.90 18.59
CA LEU A 123 24.03 -4.57 18.31
C LEU A 123 23.75 -3.52 19.41
N THR A 124 23.26 -3.93 20.57
CA THR A 124 23.06 -3.04 21.74
C THR A 124 24.37 -2.67 22.46
N SER A 125 25.54 -2.78 21.81
CA SER A 125 26.83 -2.52 22.44
C SER A 125 27.77 -1.54 21.69
N SER A 126 27.32 -0.81 20.66
CA SER A 126 28.11 0.35 20.20
C SER A 126 27.33 1.39 19.39
N SER A 127 27.25 2.61 19.96
CA SER A 127 26.96 3.88 19.26
C SER A 127 25.50 4.25 18.96
N HIS A 128 24.60 4.12 19.93
CA HIS A 128 23.40 4.98 19.94
C HIS A 128 23.74 6.30 20.63
N ARG A 129 23.90 7.34 19.80
CA ARG A 129 23.76 8.75 20.19
C ARG A 129 22.57 8.86 21.13
N SER A 130 22.77 9.43 22.32
CA SER A 130 21.79 9.57 23.40
C SER A 130 20.39 9.87 22.86
N LEU A 131 19.52 8.86 22.80
CA LEU A 131 18.13 9.05 22.44
C LEU A 131 17.52 9.90 23.56
N GLN A 132 17.14 11.15 23.25
CA GLN A 132 16.36 11.95 24.19
C GLN A 132 15.02 11.24 24.40
N ILE A 133 14.88 10.56 25.54
CA ILE A 133 13.63 9.92 25.94
C ILE A 133 12.67 11.05 26.33
N ARG A 134 11.90 11.53 25.35
CA ARG A 134 10.81 12.50 25.58
C ARG A 134 9.53 11.76 25.97
N SER A 135 8.65 12.44 26.71
CA SER A 135 7.37 11.88 27.15
C SER A 135 6.53 11.36 25.98
N THR A 136 5.72 10.32 26.22
CA THR A 136 4.75 9.78 25.26
C THR A 136 3.83 10.89 24.73
N ALA A 137 3.40 11.80 25.61
CA ALA A 137 2.56 12.93 25.23
C ALA A 137 3.24 13.84 24.20
N PHE A 138 4.53 14.11 24.33
CA PHE A 138 5.29 14.90 23.36
C PHE A 138 5.31 14.22 21.99
N HIS A 139 5.56 12.91 21.94
CA HIS A 139 5.57 12.16 20.68
C HIS A 139 4.18 12.11 20.04
N THR A 140 3.11 11.91 20.83
CA THR A 140 1.73 11.92 20.35
C THR A 140 1.34 13.28 19.79
N THR A 141 1.65 14.38 20.48
CA THR A 141 1.39 15.74 20.00
C THR A 141 2.18 16.02 18.72
N MET A 142 3.48 15.68 18.69
CA MET A 142 4.31 15.89 17.50
C MET A 142 3.78 15.08 16.30
N LEU A 143 3.33 13.84 16.53
CA LEU A 143 2.72 12.99 15.51
C LEU A 143 1.47 13.65 14.92
N LEU A 144 0.57 14.17 15.76
CA LEU A 144 -0.64 14.85 15.29
C LEU A 144 -0.32 16.11 14.47
N VAL A 145 0.65 16.91 14.92
CA VAL A 145 1.10 18.11 14.20
C VAL A 145 1.71 17.75 12.85
N TYR A 146 2.58 16.75 12.78
CA TYR A 146 3.16 16.30 11.51
C TYR A 146 2.11 15.71 10.58
N LEU A 147 1.19 14.90 11.09
CA LEU A 147 0.11 14.32 10.30
C LEU A 147 -0.76 15.41 9.69
N PHE A 148 -1.18 16.39 10.50
CA PHE A 148 -1.96 17.53 10.02
C PHE A 148 -1.21 18.33 8.96
N THR A 149 0.07 18.62 9.19
CA THR A 149 0.92 19.36 8.25
C THR A 149 1.05 18.62 6.91
N VAL A 150 1.30 17.31 6.94
CA VAL A 150 1.45 16.49 5.73
C VAL A 150 0.14 16.42 4.94
N ILE A 151 -1.00 16.29 5.62
CA ILE A 151 -2.33 16.28 4.97
C ILE A 151 -2.57 17.61 4.27
N LEU A 152 -2.36 18.74 4.95
CA LEU A 152 -2.53 20.07 4.35
C LEU A 152 -1.59 20.28 3.16
N LEU A 153 -0.33 19.85 3.27
CA LEU A 153 0.63 19.99 2.20
C LEU A 153 0.24 19.15 0.98
N ALA A 154 -0.21 17.91 1.18
CA ALA A 154 -0.67 17.04 0.11
C ALA A 154 -1.91 17.60 -0.61
N GLU A 155 -2.87 18.16 0.14
CA GLU A 155 -4.07 18.78 -0.42
C GLU A 155 -3.73 20.04 -1.23
N LYS A 156 -2.86 20.90 -0.70
CA LYS A 156 -2.40 22.10 -1.41
C LYS A 156 -1.53 21.78 -2.62
N PHE A 157 -0.80 20.67 -2.61
CA PHE A 157 0.01 20.21 -3.73
C PHE A 157 -0.84 19.59 -4.86
N ALA A 158 -2.03 19.06 -4.56
CA ALA A 158 -2.92 18.52 -5.59
C ALA A 158 -3.36 19.57 -6.62
N ILE A 159 -3.62 20.81 -6.19
CA ILE A 159 -4.08 21.91 -7.07
C ILE A 159 -3.08 22.25 -8.19
N PRO A 160 -1.81 22.60 -7.89
CA PRO A 160 -0.83 22.87 -8.95
C PRO A 160 -0.50 21.63 -9.78
N LEU A 161 -0.62 20.43 -9.20
CA LEU A 161 -0.44 19.18 -9.92
C LEU A 161 -1.55 18.97 -10.97
N ASP A 162 -2.82 19.14 -10.59
CA ASP A 162 -3.97 19.03 -11.48
C ASP A 162 -3.89 20.06 -12.61
N ASN A 163 -3.57 21.32 -12.28
CA ASN A 163 -3.36 22.37 -13.28
C ASN A 163 -2.22 22.03 -14.25
N SER A 164 -1.16 21.36 -13.77
CA SER A 164 -0.05 20.94 -14.62
C SER A 164 -0.47 19.77 -15.52
N ILE A 165 -1.19 18.79 -14.99
CA ILE A 165 -1.72 17.65 -15.74
C ILE A 165 -2.63 18.13 -16.87
N GLU A 166 -3.54 19.06 -16.58
CA GLU A 166 -4.43 19.65 -17.57
C GLU A 166 -3.65 20.44 -18.63
N LYS A 167 -2.70 21.28 -18.21
CA LYS A 167 -1.86 22.06 -19.13
C LYS A 167 -1.03 21.18 -20.07
N PHE A 168 -0.48 20.07 -19.56
CA PHE A 168 0.33 19.14 -20.34
C PHE A 168 -0.47 18.01 -21.00
N HIS A 169 -1.81 18.03 -20.91
CA HIS A 169 -2.71 16.99 -21.41
C HIS A 169 -2.33 15.58 -20.93
N MET A 170 -1.83 15.48 -19.69
CA MET A 170 -1.47 14.21 -19.08
C MET A 170 -2.71 13.48 -18.57
N PRO A 171 -2.68 12.13 -18.51
CA PRO A 171 -3.76 11.34 -17.95
C PRO A 171 -4.00 11.67 -16.47
N GLN A 172 -5.27 11.83 -16.05
CA GLN A 172 -5.63 12.12 -14.66
C GLN A 172 -5.11 11.05 -13.67
N ALA A 173 -5.02 9.79 -14.12
CA ALA A 173 -4.45 8.70 -13.33
C ALA A 173 -2.98 8.94 -12.91
N PHE A 174 -2.23 9.73 -13.68
CA PHE A 174 -0.86 10.12 -13.34
C PHE A 174 -0.79 10.99 -12.08
N GLY A 175 -1.74 11.92 -11.92
CA GLY A 175 -1.85 12.76 -10.71
C GLY A 175 -2.12 11.93 -9.46
N GLY A 176 -3.06 10.98 -9.57
CA GLY A 176 -3.33 10.01 -8.50
C GLY A 176 -2.09 9.20 -8.11
N ALA A 177 -1.31 8.73 -9.09
CA ALA A 177 -0.07 8.00 -8.85
C ALA A 177 1.01 8.86 -8.16
N ILE A 178 1.18 10.13 -8.57
CA ILE A 178 2.12 11.06 -7.93
C ILE A 178 1.72 11.33 -6.47
N ILE A 179 0.44 11.62 -6.23
CA ILE A 179 -0.06 11.86 -4.86
C ILE A 179 0.15 10.62 -4.00
N ALA A 180 -0.18 9.44 -4.52
CA ALA A 180 0.05 8.18 -3.81
C ALA A 180 1.55 7.99 -3.48
N ALA A 181 2.45 8.25 -4.43
CA ALA A 181 3.89 8.14 -4.22
C ALA A 181 4.41 9.12 -3.16
N LEU A 182 3.88 10.35 -3.14
CA LEU A 182 4.23 11.36 -2.14
C LEU A 182 3.77 10.92 -0.74
N VAL A 183 2.55 10.41 -0.61
CA VAL A 183 2.01 9.91 0.67
C VAL A 183 2.78 8.68 1.17
N LEU A 184 3.20 7.79 0.27
CA LEU A 184 4.00 6.60 0.62
C LEU A 184 5.49 6.89 0.82
N SER A 185 5.98 8.07 0.42
CA SER A 185 7.42 8.40 0.43
C SER A 185 8.09 8.19 1.80
N PRO A 186 7.51 8.62 2.94
CA PRO A 186 8.14 8.43 4.24
C PRO A 186 8.37 6.95 4.59
N GLU A 187 7.39 6.09 4.27
CA GLU A 187 7.45 4.65 4.51
C GLU A 187 8.39 3.96 3.52
N GLY A 188 8.37 4.40 2.27
CA GLY A 188 9.31 3.99 1.23
C GLY A 188 10.76 4.23 1.61
N LEU A 189 11.08 5.44 2.07
CA LEU A 189 12.41 5.79 2.56
C LEU A 189 12.79 4.96 3.80
N GLY A 190 11.84 4.71 4.70
CA GLY A 190 12.03 3.83 5.86
C GLY A 190 12.39 2.40 5.45
N GLY A 191 11.67 1.84 4.48
CA GLY A 191 11.92 0.51 3.93
C GLY A 191 13.27 0.41 3.23
N ILE A 192 13.58 1.36 2.33
CA ILE A 192 14.85 1.39 1.60
C ILE A 192 16.03 1.48 2.57
N ARG A 193 15.96 2.34 3.59
CA ARG A 193 17.01 2.45 4.62
C ARG A 193 17.18 1.14 5.39
N ALA A 194 16.09 0.47 5.76
CA ALA A 194 16.15 -0.82 6.44
C ALA A 194 16.78 -1.90 5.55
N SER A 195 16.40 -1.97 4.26
CA SER A 195 17.01 -2.91 3.30
C SER A 195 18.52 -2.66 3.15
N LEU A 196 18.93 -1.39 3.00
CA LEU A 196 20.35 -0.99 2.91
C LEU A 196 21.16 -1.29 4.18
N GLN A 197 20.49 -1.49 5.32
CA GLN A 197 21.08 -1.91 6.61
C GLN A 197 21.02 -3.43 6.83
N ASN A 198 20.67 -4.19 5.80
CA ASN A 198 20.47 -5.65 5.86
C ASN A 198 19.35 -6.09 6.82
N GLN A 199 18.31 -5.27 6.95
CA GLN A 199 17.09 -5.54 7.71
C GLN A 199 15.90 -5.69 6.76
N LEU A 200 15.97 -6.70 5.87
CA LEU A 200 14.93 -6.92 4.86
C LEU A 200 13.56 -7.21 5.51
N GLN A 201 13.52 -7.94 6.62
CA GLN A 201 12.27 -8.18 7.37
C GLN A 201 11.62 -6.88 7.82
N ARG A 202 12.41 -5.93 8.35
CA ARG A 202 11.90 -4.61 8.74
C ARG A 202 11.38 -3.83 7.54
N SER A 203 12.10 -3.87 6.41
CA SER A 203 11.65 -3.24 5.17
C SER A 203 10.29 -3.79 4.71
N ILE A 204 10.16 -5.11 4.70
CA ILE A 204 8.90 -5.80 4.37
C ILE A 204 7.79 -5.39 5.34
N ASN A 205 8.04 -5.42 6.64
CA ASN A 205 7.04 -5.07 7.65
C ASN A 205 6.51 -3.64 7.46
N ILE A 206 7.38 -2.69 7.08
CA ILE A 206 6.99 -1.32 6.79
C ILE A 206 6.13 -1.26 5.52
N LEU A 207 6.63 -1.80 4.40
CA LEU A 207 5.98 -1.65 3.09
C LEU A 207 4.70 -2.48 2.97
N PHE A 208 4.73 -3.75 3.37
CA PHE A 208 3.56 -4.63 3.31
C PHE A 208 2.53 -4.25 4.38
N GLY A 209 2.99 -3.81 5.56
CA GLY A 209 2.10 -3.28 6.59
C GLY A 209 1.33 -2.04 6.11
N SER A 210 2.00 -1.14 5.40
CA SER A 210 1.37 0.03 4.77
C SER A 210 0.34 -0.34 3.72
N VAL A 211 0.68 -1.25 2.80
CA VAL A 211 -0.24 -1.73 1.76
C VAL A 211 -1.46 -2.36 2.39
N LEU A 212 -1.26 -3.24 3.37
CA LEU A 212 -2.34 -3.92 4.06
C LEU A 212 -3.25 -2.95 4.82
N ALA A 213 -2.67 -1.99 5.55
CA ALA A 213 -3.44 -0.94 6.23
C ALA A 213 -4.23 -0.10 5.23
N THR A 214 -3.62 0.23 4.09
CA THR A 214 -4.29 1.01 3.04
C THR A 214 -5.47 0.25 2.46
N ILE A 215 -5.31 -1.02 2.05
CA ILE A 215 -6.39 -1.82 1.48
C ILE A 215 -7.48 -2.07 2.54
N GLY A 216 -7.07 -2.55 3.72
CA GLY A 216 -7.97 -2.97 4.81
C GLY A 216 -8.77 -1.83 5.43
N LEU A 217 -8.32 -0.58 5.29
CA LEU A 217 -9.08 0.59 5.75
C LEU A 217 -9.76 1.34 4.60
N THR A 218 -9.21 1.36 3.38
CA THR A 218 -9.76 2.17 2.27
C THR A 218 -11.01 1.53 1.72
N ILE A 219 -10.98 0.21 1.48
CA ILE A 219 -12.14 -0.49 0.92
C ILE A 219 -13.36 -0.33 1.85
N PRO A 220 -13.28 -0.61 3.16
CA PRO A 220 -14.41 -0.39 4.06
C PRO A 220 -14.86 1.06 4.12
N ALA A 221 -13.91 2.01 4.16
CA ALA A 221 -14.24 3.43 4.24
C ALA A 221 -15.00 3.92 3.00
N VAL A 222 -14.50 3.61 1.81
CA VAL A 222 -15.12 4.04 0.54
C VAL A 222 -16.49 3.40 0.37
N LEU A 223 -16.63 2.10 0.67
CA LEU A 223 -17.93 1.43 0.63
C LEU A 223 -18.92 2.01 1.64
N THR A 224 -18.49 2.26 2.88
CA THR A 224 -19.34 2.89 3.90
C THR A 224 -19.81 4.28 3.48
N ILE A 225 -18.89 5.11 2.94
CA ILE A 225 -19.23 6.43 2.39
C ILE A 225 -20.20 6.30 1.21
N GLY A 226 -19.99 5.33 0.31
CA GLY A 226 -20.87 5.02 -0.81
C GLY A 226 -22.30 4.71 -0.36
N ILE A 227 -22.43 3.81 0.62
CA ILE A 227 -23.72 3.42 1.22
C ILE A 227 -24.43 4.64 1.84
N ILE A 228 -23.74 5.41 2.68
CA ILE A 228 -24.31 6.58 3.37
C ILE A 228 -24.74 7.66 2.36
N THR A 229 -23.92 7.88 1.33
CA THR A 229 -24.17 8.91 0.31
C THR A 229 -25.11 8.42 -0.80
N LYS A 230 -25.51 7.14 -0.77
CA LYS A 230 -26.29 6.46 -1.82
C LYS A 230 -25.65 6.60 -3.22
N ARG A 231 -24.32 6.58 -3.28
CA ARG A 231 -23.54 6.69 -4.53
C ARG A 231 -22.94 5.34 -4.88
N SER A 232 -22.92 5.00 -6.17
CA SER A 232 -22.26 3.80 -6.65
C SER A 232 -20.74 3.93 -6.53
N VAL A 233 -20.10 2.89 -6.00
CA VAL A 233 -18.65 2.77 -5.92
C VAL A 233 -18.19 1.68 -6.88
N THR A 234 -17.31 2.03 -7.81
CA THR A 234 -16.73 1.10 -8.75
C THR A 234 -15.38 0.65 -8.24
N LEU A 235 -15.34 -0.53 -7.61
CA LEU A 235 -14.10 -1.13 -7.11
C LEU A 235 -13.41 -2.04 -8.12
N GLY A 236 -14.12 -2.57 -9.11
CA GLY A 236 -13.54 -3.50 -10.09
C GLY A 236 -12.48 -2.84 -10.97
N VAL A 237 -11.27 -3.39 -10.95
CA VAL A 237 -10.14 -2.98 -11.79
C VAL A 237 -10.28 -3.57 -13.19
N GLN A 238 -10.47 -2.71 -14.20
CA GLN A 238 -10.75 -3.14 -15.58
C GLN A 238 -9.53 -2.97 -16.50
N GLY A 239 -9.60 -3.54 -17.71
CA GLY A 239 -8.61 -3.37 -18.77
C GLY A 239 -7.24 -3.97 -18.42
N GLY A 240 -6.16 -3.33 -18.88
CA GLY A 240 -4.78 -3.77 -18.65
C GLY A 240 -4.34 -3.78 -17.17
N ASN A 241 -5.05 -3.05 -16.29
CA ASN A 241 -4.74 -3.00 -14.87
C ASN A 241 -5.07 -4.30 -14.13
N LEU A 242 -6.06 -5.07 -14.61
CA LEU A 242 -6.44 -6.36 -14.01
C LEU A 242 -5.34 -7.42 -14.12
N PRO A 243 -4.83 -7.76 -15.33
CA PRO A 243 -3.74 -8.73 -15.43
C PRO A 243 -2.48 -8.24 -14.73
N LEU A 244 -2.23 -6.92 -14.72
CA LEU A 244 -1.09 -6.34 -14.02
C LEU A 244 -1.18 -6.48 -12.49
N LEU A 245 -2.38 -6.31 -11.91
CA LEU A 245 -2.64 -6.57 -10.50
C LEU A 245 -2.39 -8.04 -10.15
N LEU A 246 -2.96 -8.95 -10.94
CA LEU A 246 -2.82 -10.40 -10.73
C LEU A 246 -1.36 -10.84 -10.86
N LEU A 247 -0.66 -10.34 -11.87
CA LEU A 247 0.76 -10.62 -12.07
C LEU A 247 1.60 -10.07 -10.91
N THR A 248 1.28 -8.89 -10.38
CA THR A 248 1.94 -8.32 -9.20
C THR A 248 1.78 -9.23 -7.98
N LEU A 249 0.56 -9.68 -7.68
CA LEU A 249 0.30 -10.56 -6.55
C LEU A 249 1.00 -11.92 -6.73
N ALA A 250 0.94 -12.51 -7.92
CA ALA A 250 1.63 -13.77 -8.23
C ALA A 250 3.16 -13.63 -8.11
N MET A 251 3.73 -12.54 -8.65
CA MET A 251 5.16 -12.27 -8.54
C MET A 251 5.59 -12.05 -7.10
N CYS A 252 4.78 -11.37 -6.27
CA CYS A 252 5.07 -11.27 -4.84
C CYS A 252 5.15 -12.66 -4.19
N VAL A 253 4.22 -13.58 -4.47
CA VAL A 253 4.30 -14.96 -3.96
C VAL A 253 5.59 -15.65 -4.42
N VAL A 254 5.91 -15.60 -5.72
CA VAL A 254 7.11 -16.26 -6.27
C VAL A 254 8.40 -15.68 -5.69
N THR A 255 8.52 -14.36 -5.64
CA THR A 255 9.67 -13.65 -5.06
C THR A 255 9.89 -14.05 -3.62
N PHE A 256 8.81 -14.13 -2.84
CA PHE A 256 8.86 -14.25 -1.40
C PHE A 256 8.62 -15.66 -0.84
N THR A 257 8.45 -16.65 -1.70
CA THR A 257 8.45 -18.07 -1.33
C THR A 257 9.88 -18.60 -1.09
N SER A 258 10.89 -17.99 -1.75
CA SER A 258 12.29 -18.38 -1.61
C SER A 258 12.93 -17.74 -0.38
N ARG A 259 13.60 -18.50 0.52
CA ARG A 259 14.26 -17.94 1.73
C ARG A 259 15.33 -16.85 1.46
N LYS A 260 15.68 -16.63 0.20
CA LYS A 260 16.70 -15.71 -0.28
C LYS A 260 16.11 -14.86 -1.38
N THR A 261 16.42 -13.57 -1.33
CA THR A 261 16.10 -12.66 -2.43
C THR A 261 17.32 -12.36 -3.27
N ASN A 262 17.10 -12.07 -4.56
CA ASN A 262 18.16 -11.69 -5.49
C ASN A 262 17.84 -10.40 -6.24
N VAL A 263 18.86 -9.85 -6.91
CA VAL A 263 18.75 -8.64 -7.73
C VAL A 263 17.72 -8.80 -8.85
N LEU A 264 17.63 -9.99 -9.45
CA LEU A 264 16.71 -10.28 -10.55
C LEU A 264 15.25 -10.09 -10.13
N GLN A 265 14.86 -10.55 -8.94
CA GLN A 265 13.51 -10.33 -8.40
C GLN A 265 13.23 -8.83 -8.24
N GLY A 266 14.20 -8.05 -7.75
CA GLY A 266 14.11 -6.59 -7.68
C GLY A 266 13.86 -5.96 -9.04
N CYS A 267 14.62 -6.37 -10.06
CA CYS A 267 14.43 -5.89 -11.43
C CYS A 267 13.05 -6.24 -12.00
N VAL A 268 12.53 -7.44 -11.72
CA VAL A 268 11.19 -7.84 -12.20
C VAL A 268 10.10 -7.00 -11.55
N HIS A 269 10.17 -6.74 -10.24
CA HIS A 269 9.23 -5.84 -9.58
C HIS A 269 9.32 -4.40 -10.16
N LEU A 270 10.53 -3.88 -10.39
CA LEU A 270 10.68 -2.57 -11.03
C LEU A 270 10.17 -2.53 -12.47
N LEU A 271 10.30 -3.62 -13.22
CA LEU A 271 9.71 -3.75 -14.55
C LEU A 271 8.18 -3.66 -14.49
N LEU A 272 7.52 -4.37 -13.56
CA LEU A 272 6.08 -4.26 -13.36
C LEU A 272 5.65 -2.85 -12.98
N PHE A 273 6.45 -2.16 -12.18
CA PHE A 273 6.22 -0.74 -11.86
C PHE A 273 6.36 0.16 -13.10
N ALA A 274 7.35 -0.08 -13.96
CA ALA A 274 7.50 0.64 -15.21
C ALA A 274 6.33 0.39 -16.17
N VAL A 275 5.83 -0.85 -16.24
CA VAL A 275 4.63 -1.20 -17.02
C VAL A 275 3.40 -0.49 -16.46
N PHE A 276 3.26 -0.38 -15.14
CA PHE A 276 2.19 0.42 -14.52
C PHE A 276 2.24 1.88 -14.96
N VAL A 277 3.43 2.50 -14.92
CA VAL A 277 3.60 3.87 -15.39
C VAL A 277 3.29 3.97 -16.88
N LEU A 278 3.70 3.00 -17.70
CA LEU A 278 3.37 2.95 -19.12
C LEU A 278 1.86 2.87 -19.37
N LEU A 279 1.12 2.01 -18.66
CA LEU A 279 -0.34 1.89 -18.80
C LEU A 279 -1.09 3.15 -18.36
N ILE A 280 -0.50 4.01 -17.53
CA ILE A 280 -1.09 5.32 -17.24
C ILE A 280 -1.12 6.19 -18.51
N PHE A 281 -0.06 6.18 -19.31
CA PHE A 281 0.07 6.98 -20.54
C PHE A 281 -0.47 6.29 -21.80
N ALA A 282 -0.40 4.96 -21.84
CA ALA A 282 -0.78 4.10 -22.96
C ALA A 282 -1.53 2.86 -22.44
N PRO A 283 -2.83 3.01 -22.09
CA PRO A 283 -3.64 1.97 -21.46
C PRO A 283 -3.96 0.77 -22.35
#